data_AF-A0A8J8PMC0-F1
#
_entry.id   AF-A0A8J8PMC0-F1
#
_cell.length_a   1.000
_cell.length_b   1.000
_cell.length_c   1.000
_cell.angle_alpha   90.00
_cell.angle_beta   90.00
_cell.angle_gamma   90.00
#
_symmetry.space_group_name_H-M   'P 1'
#
loop_
_entity.id
_entity.type
_entity.pdbx_description
1 polymer ?
#
loop_
_entity_poly.entity_id
_entity_poly.type
_entity_poly.pdbx_seq_one_letter_code
_entity_poly.pdbx_strand_id
1 'polypeptide(L)'
;MYIFVYGSLRYGFELHHIISKSRFVGLGYIEGYDMYDLGSYPGIIKGDGVVWGEVYEINDELIKFLDEVEDYKGSPDDLYTRQRTRVFFDQKRKYYIDNVFFYKYNREIVDRKEIESGDYSAWIGMPIIVNYFAYAENTNLNVLHSRGVDLILSEIPAYSLGYRMIFNIPCKYGYCANLVEEPNGKICGYLQKVFLHTLNSLDRAEQHLIKYMREVVKVYDKEGKEYFAYAYISSHKEDERDPSNEYVEIIREGLKRGWGNSCISTGLDKYI
;
A
#
# COMPACT_ATOMS: atom_id res chain seq x y z
N MET A 1 6.37 2.33 16.85
CA MET A 1 7.57 1.89 16.09
C MET A 1 7.10 1.09 14.87
N TYR A 2 8.00 0.71 13.97
CA TYR A 2 7.63 -0.06 12.78
C TYR A 2 8.51 -1.31 12.63
N ILE A 3 7.93 -2.36 12.07
CA ILE A 3 8.62 -3.56 11.63
C ILE A 3 8.33 -3.81 10.15
N PHE A 4 9.35 -4.24 9.41
CA PHE A 4 9.30 -4.73 8.05
C PHE A 4 9.39 -6.26 8.07
N VAL A 5 8.35 -6.93 7.55
CA VAL A 5 8.28 -8.38 7.48
C VAL A 5 8.25 -8.85 6.03
N TYR A 6 9.13 -9.80 5.69
CA TYR A 6 9.32 -10.28 4.31
C TYR A 6 9.03 -11.78 4.15
N GLY A 7 8.67 -12.49 5.24
CA GLY A 7 8.48 -13.94 5.26
C GLY A 7 7.29 -14.41 6.08
N SER A 8 7.53 -15.29 7.06
CA SER A 8 6.54 -16.00 7.90
C SER A 8 5.48 -15.14 8.60
N LEU A 9 5.76 -13.85 8.83
CA LEU A 9 4.85 -12.89 9.45
C LEU A 9 3.93 -12.16 8.45
N ARG A 10 4.20 -12.26 7.14
CA ARG A 10 3.39 -11.61 6.09
C ARG A 10 1.97 -12.15 6.05
N TYR A 11 1.04 -11.38 5.49
CA TYR A 11 -0.35 -11.77 5.37
C TYR A 11 -0.53 -13.14 4.69
N GLY A 12 -1.31 -14.02 5.32
CA GLY A 12 -1.58 -15.37 4.82
C GLY A 12 -0.57 -16.43 5.28
N PHE A 13 0.55 -16.04 5.87
CA PHE A 13 1.53 -16.97 6.44
C PHE A 13 1.18 -17.40 7.87
N GLU A 14 1.80 -18.49 8.31
CA GLU A 14 1.52 -19.17 9.58
C GLU A 14 1.62 -18.23 10.79
N LEU A 15 2.64 -17.37 10.85
CA LEU A 15 2.88 -16.49 12.00
C LEU A 15 2.13 -15.15 11.91
N HIS A 16 1.38 -14.90 10.83
CA HIS A 16 0.68 -13.63 10.63
C HIS A 16 -0.29 -13.29 11.78
N HIS A 17 -0.87 -14.30 12.42
CA HIS A 17 -1.79 -14.13 13.54
C HIS A 17 -1.21 -13.26 14.67
N ILE A 18 0.12 -13.27 14.85
CA ILE A 18 0.85 -12.48 15.87
C ILE A 18 0.70 -10.98 15.62
N ILE A 19 0.79 -10.54 14.36
CA ILE A 19 0.72 -9.12 13.97
C ILE A 19 -0.61 -8.75 13.30
N SER A 20 -1.57 -9.67 13.24
CA SER A 20 -2.85 -9.48 12.56
C SER A 20 -3.66 -8.26 13.04
N LYS A 21 -3.48 -7.85 14.31
CA LYS A 21 -4.10 -6.68 14.92
C LYS A 21 -3.29 -5.39 14.74
N SER A 22 -2.05 -5.47 14.28
CA SER A 22 -1.21 -4.32 14.02
C SER A 22 -1.68 -3.55 12.79
N ARG A 23 -1.49 -2.24 12.82
CA ARG A 23 -1.83 -1.36 11.71
C ARG A 23 -0.88 -1.62 10.54
N PHE A 24 -1.43 -2.05 9.41
CA PHE A 24 -0.70 -2.22 8.16
C PHE A 24 -0.45 -0.85 7.50
N VAL A 25 0.81 -0.42 7.47
CA VAL A 25 1.23 0.90 6.99
C VAL A 25 1.31 0.93 5.46
N GLY A 26 1.79 -0.16 4.86
CA GLY A 26 1.90 -0.31 3.40
C GLY A 26 2.82 -1.45 2.99
N LEU A 27 2.75 -1.82 1.72
CA LEU A 27 3.73 -2.67 1.07
C LEU A 27 4.95 -1.80 0.72
N GLY A 28 6.15 -2.24 1.09
CA GLY A 28 7.39 -1.50 0.84
C GLY A 28 8.54 -2.45 0.51
N TYR A 29 9.73 -1.87 0.35
CA TYR A 29 10.94 -2.62 0.09
C TYR A 29 12.16 -2.03 0.79
N ILE A 30 13.15 -2.89 1.02
CA ILE A 30 14.49 -2.52 1.50
C ILE A 30 15.52 -2.87 0.43
N GLU A 31 16.65 -2.17 0.44
CA GLU A 31 17.73 -2.36 -0.53
C GLU A 31 19.00 -2.88 0.17
N GLY A 32 19.89 -3.52 -0.59
CA GLY A 32 21.18 -4.01 -0.10
C GLY A 32 21.10 -5.40 0.54
N TYR A 33 20.09 -6.20 0.14
CA TYR A 33 19.88 -7.55 0.63
C TYR A 33 19.45 -8.48 -0.49
N ASP A 34 20.03 -9.68 -0.50
CA ASP A 34 19.62 -10.78 -1.38
C ASP A 34 18.78 -11.76 -0.57
N MET A 35 17.74 -12.31 -1.20
CA MET A 35 16.79 -13.22 -0.58
C MET A 35 17.00 -14.65 -1.06
N TYR A 36 16.94 -15.61 -0.14
CA TYR A 36 17.07 -17.02 -0.43
C TYR A 36 15.91 -17.82 0.15
N ASP A 37 15.49 -18.85 -0.57
CA ASP A 37 14.54 -19.84 -0.12
C ASP A 37 15.23 -20.85 0.81
N LEU A 38 14.91 -20.84 2.11
CA LEU A 38 15.44 -21.78 3.10
C LEU A 38 14.53 -23.01 3.31
N GLY A 39 13.49 -23.17 2.48
CA GLY A 39 12.49 -24.23 2.57
C GLY A 39 11.17 -23.69 3.12
N SER A 40 11.00 -23.68 4.44
CA SER A 40 9.74 -23.23 5.06
C SER A 40 9.63 -21.71 5.20
N TYR A 41 10.76 -21.00 5.11
CA TYR A 41 10.84 -19.55 5.31
C TYR A 41 11.98 -18.96 4.48
N PRO A 42 11.95 -17.65 4.16
CA PRO A 42 13.03 -16.99 3.46
C PRO A 42 14.12 -16.54 4.43
N GLY A 43 15.34 -16.41 3.95
CA GLY A 43 16.43 -15.72 4.65
C GLY A 43 16.98 -14.60 3.78
N ILE A 44 17.25 -13.45 4.39
CA ILE A 44 17.93 -12.35 3.70
C ILE A 44 19.31 -12.12 4.31
N ILE A 45 20.30 -11.91 3.44
CA ILE A 45 21.68 -11.57 3.80
C ILE A 45 22.08 -10.29 3.05
N LYS A 46 23.20 -9.66 3.45
CA LYS A 46 23.68 -8.47 2.73
C LYS A 46 24.04 -8.84 1.29
N GLY A 47 23.65 -7.97 0.37
CA GLY A 47 23.82 -8.14 -1.06
C GLY A 47 23.53 -6.82 -1.79
N ASP A 48 23.21 -6.91 -3.08
CA ASP A 48 22.90 -5.74 -3.91
C ASP A 48 21.43 -5.73 -4.38
N GLY A 49 20.64 -6.73 -3.98
CA GLY A 49 19.24 -6.87 -4.30
C GLY A 49 18.28 -5.98 -3.50
N VAL A 50 17.01 -6.18 -3.81
CA VAL A 50 15.86 -5.54 -3.15
C VAL A 50 15.02 -6.63 -2.51
N VAL A 51 14.44 -6.35 -1.34
CA VAL A 51 13.52 -7.25 -0.64
C VAL A 51 12.18 -6.56 -0.42
N TRP A 52 11.11 -7.19 -0.89
CA TRP A 52 9.72 -6.72 -0.70
C TRP A 52 9.10 -7.30 0.56
N GLY A 53 8.28 -6.48 1.22
CA GLY A 53 7.64 -6.89 2.45
C GLY A 53 6.60 -5.89 2.94
N GLU A 54 6.00 -6.24 4.06
CA GLU A 54 4.89 -5.52 4.66
C GLU A 54 5.38 -4.74 5.87
N VAL A 55 4.94 -3.48 6.01
CA VAL A 55 5.29 -2.64 7.15
C VAL A 55 4.12 -2.55 8.11
N TYR A 56 4.39 -2.86 9.38
CA TYR A 56 3.39 -2.83 10.45
C TYR A 56 3.82 -1.91 11.59
N GLU A 57 2.85 -1.21 12.17
CA GLU A 57 3.03 -0.49 13.43
C GLU A 57 3.06 -1.46 14.60
N ILE A 58 4.05 -1.31 15.47
CA ILE A 58 4.30 -2.17 16.62
C ILE A 58 4.65 -1.35 17.87
N ASN A 59 4.44 -1.97 19.03
CA ASN A 59 4.79 -1.45 20.35
C ASN A 59 5.96 -2.26 20.97
N ASP A 60 6.41 -1.84 22.15
CA ASP A 60 7.57 -2.47 22.83
C ASP A 60 7.29 -3.90 23.30
N GLU A 61 6.04 -4.23 23.60
CA GLU A 61 5.64 -5.58 24.02
C GLU A 61 5.71 -6.54 22.83
N LEU A 62 5.18 -6.13 21.67
CA LEU A 62 5.14 -6.95 20.48
C LEU A 62 6.53 -7.21 19.92
N ILE A 63 7.44 -6.22 19.91
CA ILE A 63 8.81 -6.48 19.41
C ILE A 63 9.57 -7.46 20.31
N LYS A 64 9.37 -7.42 21.63
CA LYS A 64 9.98 -8.40 22.56
C LYS A 64 9.42 -9.79 22.32
N PHE A 65 8.12 -9.91 22.09
CA PHE A 65 7.50 -11.19 21.75
C PHE A 65 8.01 -11.72 20.41
N LEU A 66 8.20 -10.86 19.41
CA LEU A 66 8.80 -11.26 18.13
C LEU A 66 10.26 -11.69 18.27
N ASP A 67 11.03 -11.08 19.18
CA ASP A 67 12.39 -11.55 19.49
C ASP A 67 12.38 -13.02 19.96
N GLU A 68 11.42 -13.41 20.80
CA GLU A 68 11.28 -14.80 21.25
C GLU A 68 10.89 -15.76 20.11
N VAL A 69 9.96 -15.33 19.24
CA VAL A 69 9.46 -16.12 18.11
C VAL A 69 10.52 -16.35 17.04
N GLU A 70 11.37 -15.35 16.78
CA GLU A 70 12.44 -15.40 15.77
C GLU A 70 13.78 -15.95 16.34
N ASP A 71 13.75 -16.51 17.55
CA ASP A 71 14.92 -17.02 18.29
C ASP A 71 16.07 -15.98 18.38
N TYR A 72 15.71 -14.71 18.61
CA TYR A 72 16.65 -13.62 18.81
C TYR A 72 16.87 -13.34 20.30
N LYS A 73 18.08 -13.64 20.78
CA LYS A 73 18.53 -13.42 22.17
C LYS A 73 19.67 -12.41 22.26
N GLY A 74 20.11 -11.87 21.13
CA GLY A 74 21.31 -11.04 21.02
C GLY A 74 22.61 -11.85 21.05
N SER A 75 22.55 -13.15 20.74
CA SER A 75 23.72 -14.05 20.70
C SER A 75 24.28 -14.14 19.27
N PRO A 76 25.60 -14.37 19.09
CA PRO A 76 26.17 -14.66 17.76
C PRO A 76 25.53 -15.88 17.07
N ASP A 77 24.97 -16.82 17.85
CA ASP A 77 24.36 -18.06 17.36
C ASP A 77 22.87 -17.95 16.99
N ASP A 78 22.26 -16.77 17.19
CA ASP A 78 20.86 -16.53 16.85
C ASP A 78 20.61 -16.81 15.37
N LEU A 79 19.47 -17.43 15.04
CA LEU A 79 19.10 -17.72 13.66
C LEU A 79 18.92 -16.42 12.85
N TYR A 80 18.31 -15.43 13.49
CA TYR A 80 18.11 -14.10 12.95
C TYR A 80 18.70 -13.04 13.87
N THR A 81 19.15 -11.94 13.28
CA THR A 81 19.59 -10.75 14.01
C THR A 81 18.61 -9.61 13.76
N ARG A 82 18.11 -8.99 14.83
CA ARG A 82 17.27 -7.81 14.69
C ARG A 82 18.11 -6.60 14.28
N GLN A 83 17.74 -5.97 13.17
CA GLN A 83 18.39 -4.79 12.63
C GLN A 83 17.38 -3.68 12.39
N ARG A 84 17.88 -2.49 12.05
CA ARG A 84 17.06 -1.35 11.61
C ARG A 84 17.53 -0.90 10.24
N THR A 85 16.59 -0.54 9.39
CA THR A 85 16.88 -0.03 8.05
C THR A 85 15.85 1.02 7.62
N ARG A 86 16.10 1.63 6.47
CA ARG A 86 15.12 2.44 5.74
C ARG A 86 14.27 1.53 4.87
N VAL A 87 12.95 1.74 4.91
CA VAL A 87 11.99 1.10 4.00
C VAL A 87 11.45 2.14 3.05
N PHE A 88 11.48 1.86 1.76
CA PHE A 88 10.88 2.68 0.70
C PHE A 88 9.50 2.13 0.32
N PHE A 89 8.59 3.03 -0.05
CA PHE A 89 7.23 2.67 -0.47
C PHE A 89 6.99 2.91 -1.96
N ASP A 90 7.90 3.58 -2.65
CA ASP A 90 7.81 3.87 -4.08
C ASP A 90 9.17 3.74 -4.78
N GLN A 91 9.14 3.51 -6.09
CA GLN A 91 10.35 3.33 -6.91
C GLN A 91 11.16 4.63 -7.08
N LYS A 92 10.51 5.81 -6.94
CA LYS A 92 11.20 7.10 -7.04
C LYS A 92 11.86 7.50 -5.71
N ARG A 93 11.78 6.64 -4.68
CA ARG A 93 12.29 6.86 -3.31
C ARG A 93 11.76 8.16 -2.67
N LYS A 94 10.58 8.62 -3.09
CA LYS A 94 9.91 9.82 -2.55
C LYS A 94 9.39 9.59 -1.14
N TYR A 95 8.97 8.37 -0.83
CA TYR A 95 8.30 7.99 0.39
C TYR A 95 9.08 6.87 1.09
N TYR A 96 9.50 7.14 2.32
CA TYR A 96 10.24 6.18 3.14
C TYR A 96 9.97 6.38 4.63
N ILE A 97 10.25 5.34 5.41
CA ILE A 97 10.36 5.40 6.87
C ILE A 97 11.76 4.93 7.26
N ASP A 98 12.44 5.70 8.12
CA ASP A 98 13.72 5.34 8.72
C ASP A 98 13.54 4.53 10.02
N ASN A 99 14.60 3.83 10.44
CA ASN A 99 14.66 3.10 11.70
C ASN A 99 13.58 2.00 11.85
N VAL A 100 13.18 1.37 10.73
CA VAL A 100 12.22 0.25 10.73
C VAL A 100 12.96 -1.03 11.12
N PHE A 101 12.43 -1.75 12.11
CA PHE A 101 13.00 -3.03 12.51
C PHE A 101 12.78 -4.11 11.45
N PHE A 102 13.72 -5.03 11.32
CA PHE A 102 13.54 -6.27 10.56
C PHE A 102 14.51 -7.34 11.11
N TYR A 103 14.27 -8.60 10.78
CA TYR A 103 15.13 -9.72 11.18
C TYR A 103 15.98 -10.14 9.99
N LYS A 104 17.31 -10.06 10.08
CA LYS A 104 18.24 -10.50 9.02
C LYS A 104 18.73 -11.90 9.34
N TYR A 105 18.74 -12.81 8.37
CA TYR A 105 19.29 -14.15 8.56
C TYR A 105 20.77 -14.08 8.94
N ASN A 106 21.19 -14.90 9.90
CA ASN A 106 22.52 -14.79 10.52
C ASN A 106 23.40 -16.03 10.31
N ARG A 107 22.96 -17.01 9.52
CA ARG A 107 23.76 -18.18 9.17
C ARG A 107 24.24 -18.12 7.72
N GLU A 108 25.19 -18.99 7.38
CA GLU A 108 25.65 -19.14 6.00
C GLU A 108 24.56 -19.69 5.10
N ILE A 109 24.54 -19.21 3.86
CA ILE A 109 23.67 -19.72 2.81
C ILE A 109 24.44 -20.79 2.04
N VAL A 110 24.03 -22.05 2.18
CA VAL A 110 24.64 -23.21 1.52
C VAL A 110 23.58 -23.94 0.71
N ASP A 111 23.81 -24.11 -0.59
CA ASP A 111 22.94 -24.84 -1.53
C ASP A 111 21.46 -24.41 -1.47
N ARG A 112 21.22 -23.09 -1.40
CA ARG A 112 19.87 -22.50 -1.43
C ARG A 112 19.62 -21.74 -2.71
N LYS A 113 18.36 -21.74 -3.13
CA LYS A 113 17.92 -21.03 -4.32
C LYS A 113 17.70 -19.56 -3.98
N GLU A 114 18.31 -18.69 -4.76
CA GLU A 114 18.04 -17.25 -4.68
C GLU A 114 16.65 -16.92 -5.21
N ILE A 115 15.99 -15.99 -4.54
CA ILE A 115 14.73 -15.40 -4.94
C ILE A 115 15.05 -14.03 -5.54
N GLU A 116 15.44 -14.02 -6.82
CA GLU A 116 15.91 -12.81 -7.53
C GLU A 116 14.91 -11.64 -7.46
N SER A 117 13.61 -11.95 -7.41
CA SER A 117 12.55 -10.93 -7.29
C SER A 117 12.52 -10.21 -5.93
N GLY A 118 13.13 -10.79 -4.90
CA GLY A 118 13.07 -10.30 -3.53
C GLY A 118 11.71 -10.40 -2.85
N ASP A 119 10.71 -11.05 -3.46
CA ASP A 119 9.36 -11.15 -2.92
C ASP A 119 9.01 -12.61 -2.62
N TYR A 120 9.13 -13.01 -1.35
CA TYR A 120 8.82 -14.37 -0.92
C TYR A 120 7.35 -14.75 -1.14
N SER A 121 6.40 -13.82 -0.96
CA SER A 121 4.99 -14.11 -1.22
C SER A 121 4.78 -14.45 -2.69
N ALA A 122 5.36 -13.66 -3.60
CA ALA A 122 5.29 -13.95 -5.02
C ALA A 122 5.97 -15.30 -5.36
N TRP A 123 7.13 -15.56 -4.75
CA TRP A 123 7.91 -16.78 -4.97
C TRP A 123 7.13 -18.07 -4.73
N ILE A 124 6.42 -18.17 -3.61
CA ILE A 124 5.68 -19.38 -3.24
C ILE A 124 4.18 -19.33 -3.57
N GLY A 125 3.72 -18.27 -4.25
CA GLY A 125 2.32 -18.11 -4.64
C GLY A 125 1.36 -17.72 -3.50
N MET A 126 1.87 -17.07 -2.45
CA MET A 126 1.05 -16.52 -1.37
C MET A 126 0.46 -15.15 -1.74
N PRO A 127 -0.67 -14.76 -1.12
CA PRO A 127 -1.26 -13.45 -1.37
C PRO A 127 -0.33 -12.29 -1.01
N ILE A 128 -0.44 -11.20 -1.78
CA ILE A 128 0.20 -9.93 -1.47
C ILE A 128 -0.92 -8.93 -1.19
N ILE A 129 -0.89 -8.31 -0.02
CA ILE A 129 -1.82 -7.23 0.34
C ILE A 129 -1.21 -5.86 0.07
N VAL A 130 -2.06 -4.91 -0.30
CA VAL A 130 -1.69 -3.52 -0.54
C VAL A 130 -2.76 -2.58 0.01
N ASN A 131 -2.34 -1.35 0.31
CA ASN A 131 -3.26 -0.26 0.54
C ASN A 131 -3.59 0.40 -0.81
N TYR A 132 -4.88 0.63 -1.06
CA TYR A 132 -5.42 1.31 -2.22
C TYR A 132 -6.24 2.51 -1.75
N PHE A 133 -5.93 3.70 -2.27
CA PHE A 133 -6.65 4.93 -1.95
C PHE A 133 -7.64 5.27 -3.07
N ALA A 134 -8.91 4.95 -2.83
CA ALA A 134 -10.00 5.34 -3.71
C ALA A 134 -10.48 6.75 -3.36
N TYR A 135 -10.44 7.68 -4.33
CA TYR A 135 -10.73 9.11 -4.09
C TYR A 135 -11.83 9.73 -4.96
N ALA A 136 -12.27 9.03 -6.01
CA ALA A 136 -13.28 9.48 -6.96
C ALA A 136 -14.39 8.42 -7.12
N GLU A 137 -14.69 7.95 -8.33
CA GLU A 137 -15.81 7.03 -8.56
C GLU A 137 -15.63 5.68 -7.86
N ASN A 138 -14.38 5.25 -7.64
CA ASN A 138 -14.07 4.04 -6.90
C ASN A 138 -14.36 4.15 -5.40
N THR A 139 -14.83 5.31 -4.91
CA THR A 139 -15.43 5.42 -3.57
C THR A 139 -16.85 4.84 -3.52
N ASN A 140 -17.47 4.62 -4.68
CA ASN A 140 -18.80 4.04 -4.82
C ASN A 140 -18.71 2.51 -5.00
N LEU A 141 -19.35 1.74 -4.12
CA LEU A 141 -19.27 0.27 -4.15
C LEU A 141 -19.89 -0.35 -5.39
N ASN A 142 -20.92 0.26 -5.97
CA ASN A 142 -21.52 -0.25 -7.21
C ASN A 142 -20.53 -0.15 -8.38
N VAL A 143 -19.73 0.93 -8.40
CA VAL A 143 -18.65 1.10 -9.37
C VAL A 143 -17.57 0.05 -9.17
N LEU A 144 -17.09 -0.15 -7.94
CA LEU A 144 -16.08 -1.17 -7.63
C LEU A 144 -16.53 -2.58 -8.02
N HIS A 145 -17.75 -2.97 -7.63
CA HIS A 145 -18.32 -4.27 -7.98
C HIS A 145 -18.45 -4.43 -9.51
N SER A 146 -18.89 -3.40 -10.23
CA SER A 146 -18.95 -3.43 -11.70
C SER A 146 -17.59 -3.62 -12.39
N ARG A 147 -16.49 -3.32 -11.67
CA ARG A 147 -15.11 -3.49 -12.11
C ARG A 147 -14.46 -4.79 -11.62
N GLY A 148 -15.22 -5.68 -10.98
CA GLY A 148 -14.75 -6.97 -10.48
C GLY A 148 -13.94 -6.88 -9.17
N VAL A 149 -14.18 -5.84 -8.37
CA VAL A 149 -13.63 -5.73 -7.01
C VAL A 149 -14.69 -6.22 -6.02
N ASP A 150 -14.67 -7.52 -5.75
CA ASP A 150 -15.68 -8.17 -4.91
C ASP A 150 -15.24 -8.35 -3.45
N LEU A 151 -13.93 -8.23 -3.18
CA LEU A 151 -13.36 -8.43 -1.85
C LEU A 151 -12.44 -7.27 -1.46
N ILE A 152 -12.84 -6.59 -0.39
CA ILE A 152 -12.04 -5.57 0.31
C ILE A 152 -11.80 -6.12 1.72
N LEU A 153 -10.53 -6.32 2.08
CA LEU A 153 -10.15 -6.93 3.37
C LEU A 153 -10.45 -6.01 4.55
N SER A 154 -10.31 -4.70 4.35
CA SER A 154 -10.72 -3.66 5.29
C SER A 154 -10.84 -2.33 4.57
N GLU A 155 -11.74 -1.46 5.00
CA GLU A 155 -11.89 -0.09 4.49
C GLU A 155 -12.02 0.89 5.65
N ILE A 156 -11.32 2.02 5.57
CA ILE A 156 -11.51 3.14 6.50
C ILE A 156 -11.59 4.47 5.72
N PRO A 157 -12.38 5.46 6.20
CA PRO A 157 -12.33 6.81 5.68
C PRO A 157 -10.92 7.39 5.86
N ALA A 158 -10.34 7.91 4.78
CA ALA A 158 -9.00 8.46 4.79
C ALA A 158 -8.86 9.64 3.83
N TYR A 159 -7.80 10.43 3.98
CA TYR A 159 -7.55 11.59 3.12
C TYR A 159 -6.08 11.70 2.72
N SER A 160 -5.82 12.30 1.58
CA SER A 160 -4.48 12.68 1.12
C SER A 160 -4.38 14.21 1.11
N LEU A 161 -3.19 14.73 1.42
CA LEU A 161 -2.89 16.17 1.42
C LEU A 161 -1.95 16.50 0.26
N GLY A 162 -1.95 17.75 -0.18
CA GLY A 162 -1.08 18.22 -1.25
C GLY A 162 -1.63 17.99 -2.67
N TYR A 163 -2.93 17.70 -2.80
CA TYR A 163 -3.56 17.41 -4.09
C TYR A 163 -4.90 18.12 -4.28
N ARG A 164 -5.19 18.46 -5.54
CA ARG A 164 -6.51 18.92 -6.03
C ARG A 164 -7.08 17.91 -7.02
N MET A 165 -8.38 17.69 -6.95
CA MET A 165 -9.14 16.94 -7.95
C MET A 165 -9.39 17.83 -9.17
N ILE A 166 -9.04 17.33 -10.35
CA ILE A 166 -9.41 17.91 -11.65
C ILE A 166 -10.19 16.89 -12.46
N PHE A 167 -10.89 17.34 -13.50
CA PHE A 167 -11.61 16.47 -14.42
C PHE A 167 -11.08 16.73 -15.82
N ASN A 168 -10.29 15.81 -16.35
CA ASN A 168 -9.61 16.01 -17.63
C ASN A 168 -9.40 14.72 -18.42
N ILE A 169 -9.79 13.57 -17.88
CA ILE A 169 -9.54 12.28 -18.52
C ILE A 169 -10.82 11.80 -19.21
N PRO A 170 -10.87 11.72 -20.55
CA PRO A 170 -12.08 11.28 -21.25
C PRO A 170 -12.50 9.88 -20.79
N CYS A 171 -13.77 9.71 -20.44
CA CYS A 171 -14.32 8.45 -19.96
C CYS A 171 -15.82 8.34 -20.30
N LYS A 172 -16.46 7.23 -19.91
CA LYS A 172 -17.89 6.99 -20.20
C LYS A 172 -18.84 8.04 -19.60
N TYR A 173 -18.38 8.83 -18.62
CA TYR A 173 -19.15 9.90 -17.99
C TYR A 173 -18.77 11.31 -18.48
N GLY A 174 -18.08 11.44 -19.61
CA GLY A 174 -17.50 12.70 -20.07
C GLY A 174 -16.04 12.80 -19.67
N TYR A 175 -15.75 13.51 -18.57
CA TYR A 175 -14.38 13.70 -18.06
C TYR A 175 -14.27 13.17 -16.62
N CYS A 176 -13.43 12.16 -16.43
CA CYS A 176 -13.17 11.51 -15.16
C CYS A 176 -12.10 12.25 -14.34
N ALA A 177 -12.15 12.00 -13.03
CA ALA A 177 -11.34 12.66 -12.04
C ALA A 177 -9.87 12.24 -12.12
N ASN A 178 -8.98 13.19 -11.88
CA ASN A 178 -7.55 13.00 -11.76
C ASN A 178 -7.02 13.89 -10.64
N LEU A 179 -5.79 13.66 -10.19
CA LEU A 179 -5.14 14.46 -9.15
C LEU A 179 -3.98 15.27 -9.73
N VAL A 180 -3.92 16.55 -9.35
CA VAL A 180 -2.76 17.43 -9.56
C VAL A 180 -2.22 17.90 -8.22
N GLU A 181 -0.94 18.25 -8.16
CA GLU A 181 -0.34 18.76 -6.92
C GLU A 181 -0.92 20.15 -6.57
N GLU A 182 -1.34 20.32 -5.32
CA GLU A 182 -1.78 21.59 -4.76
C GLU A 182 -1.42 21.60 -3.27
N PRO A 183 -0.44 22.40 -2.81
CA PRO A 183 0.13 22.28 -1.46
C PRO A 183 -0.88 22.30 -0.30
N ASN A 184 -1.96 23.08 -0.44
CA ASN A 184 -3.02 23.21 0.58
C ASN A 184 -4.25 22.34 0.27
N GLY A 185 -4.22 21.58 -0.82
CA GLY A 185 -5.31 20.74 -1.27
C GLY A 185 -5.47 19.50 -0.40
N LYS A 186 -6.71 19.04 -0.27
CA LYS A 186 -7.09 17.85 0.48
C LYS A 186 -8.03 17.00 -0.36
N ILE A 187 -7.72 15.72 -0.47
CA ILE A 187 -8.53 14.74 -1.19
C ILE A 187 -9.10 13.76 -0.19
N CYS A 188 -10.42 13.70 -0.10
CA CYS A 188 -11.15 12.74 0.72
C CYS A 188 -11.33 11.44 -0.06
N GLY A 189 -11.32 10.32 0.65
CA GLY A 189 -11.49 9.01 0.03
C GLY A 189 -11.56 7.90 1.05
N TYR A 190 -11.19 6.70 0.61
CA TYR A 190 -11.11 5.52 1.45
C TYR A 190 -9.78 4.83 1.27
N LEU A 191 -9.17 4.44 2.38
CA LEU A 191 -8.04 3.53 2.40
C LEU A 191 -8.59 2.11 2.45
N GLN A 192 -8.45 1.39 1.35
CA GLN A 192 -8.88 0.02 1.18
C GLN A 192 -7.68 -0.91 1.23
N LYS A 193 -7.73 -1.91 2.10
CA LYS A 193 -6.79 -3.03 2.07
C LYS A 193 -7.34 -4.07 1.10
N VAL A 194 -6.59 -4.35 0.04
CA VAL A 194 -6.98 -5.28 -1.02
C VAL A 194 -5.81 -6.19 -1.36
N PHE A 195 -6.06 -7.24 -2.14
CA PHE A 195 -4.99 -8.02 -2.72
C PHE A 195 -4.38 -7.30 -3.92
N LEU A 196 -3.08 -7.47 -4.15
CA LEU A 196 -2.39 -6.90 -5.30
C LEU A 196 -3.00 -7.35 -6.63
N HIS A 197 -3.46 -8.61 -6.73
CA HIS A 197 -4.13 -9.10 -7.92
C HIS A 197 -5.46 -8.39 -8.20
N THR A 198 -6.14 -7.88 -7.16
CA THR A 198 -7.33 -7.03 -7.30
C THR A 198 -6.99 -5.73 -8.02
N LEU A 199 -5.85 -5.10 -7.68
CA LEU A 199 -5.38 -3.93 -8.43
C LEU A 199 -4.99 -4.30 -9.87
N ASN A 200 -4.37 -5.45 -10.10
CA ASN A 200 -4.08 -5.90 -11.46
C ASN A 200 -5.36 -6.13 -12.29
N SER A 201 -6.47 -6.53 -11.65
CA SER A 201 -7.80 -6.60 -12.28
C SER A 201 -8.37 -5.22 -12.57
N LEU A 202 -8.22 -4.27 -11.65
CA LEU A 202 -8.56 -2.86 -11.88
C LEU A 202 -7.76 -2.27 -13.04
N ASP A 203 -6.45 -2.50 -13.13
CA ASP A 203 -5.63 -2.04 -14.28
C ASP A 203 -6.22 -2.51 -15.62
N ARG A 204 -6.76 -3.75 -15.67
CA ARG A 204 -7.43 -4.28 -16.87
C ARG A 204 -8.81 -3.67 -17.08
N ALA A 205 -9.59 -3.47 -16.02
CA ALA A 205 -10.92 -2.85 -16.09
C ALA A 205 -10.83 -1.37 -16.50
N GLU A 206 -9.75 -0.70 -16.11
CA GLU A 206 -9.42 0.62 -16.61
C GLU A 206 -9.18 0.60 -18.13
N GLN A 207 -8.83 -0.54 -18.77
CA GLN A 207 -8.48 -0.70 -20.21
C GLN A 207 -7.62 0.46 -20.77
N HIS A 208 -6.90 1.13 -19.87
CA HIS A 208 -6.29 2.44 -20.06
C HIS A 208 -4.97 2.48 -19.29
N LEU A 209 -4.10 1.49 -19.53
CA LEU A 209 -2.67 1.61 -19.22
C LEU A 209 -2.05 2.91 -19.80
N ILE A 210 -2.75 3.58 -20.73
CA ILE A 210 -2.39 4.90 -21.27
C ILE A 210 -2.85 6.06 -20.36
N LYS A 211 -4.02 5.97 -19.70
CA LYS A 211 -4.61 7.15 -19.03
C LYS A 211 -4.19 7.30 -17.58
N TYR A 212 -4.13 6.21 -16.81
CA TYR A 212 -3.73 6.26 -15.40
C TYR A 212 -2.58 5.30 -15.12
N MET A 213 -1.71 5.70 -14.21
CA MET A 213 -0.68 4.85 -13.63
C MET A 213 -0.92 4.73 -12.13
N ARG A 214 -0.54 3.59 -11.55
CA ARG A 214 -0.48 3.42 -10.10
C ARG A 214 0.69 4.23 -9.56
N GLU A 215 0.39 5.24 -8.76
CA GLU A 215 1.39 5.96 -7.99
C GLU A 215 1.14 5.75 -6.50
N VAL A 216 2.20 5.68 -5.72
CA VAL A 216 2.07 5.68 -4.26
C VAL A 216 1.83 7.10 -3.79
N VAL A 217 0.81 7.27 -2.96
CA VAL A 217 0.51 8.53 -2.28
C VAL A 217 0.52 8.32 -0.78
N LYS A 218 0.80 9.42 -0.07
CA LYS A 218 0.67 9.48 1.37
C LYS A 218 -0.79 9.73 1.76
N VAL A 219 -1.30 8.92 2.67
CA VAL A 219 -2.72 8.92 3.09
C VAL A 219 -2.78 8.93 4.61
N TYR A 220 -3.80 9.58 5.16
CA TYR A 220 -4.02 9.71 6.59
C TYR A 220 -5.41 9.22 6.96
N ASP A 221 -5.52 8.47 8.06
CA ASP A 221 -6.82 8.20 8.67
C ASP A 221 -7.36 9.42 9.44
N LYS A 222 -8.56 9.28 10.02
CA LYS A 222 -9.19 10.33 10.83
C LYS A 222 -8.40 10.69 12.11
N GLU A 223 -7.52 9.81 12.59
CA GLU A 223 -6.64 10.05 13.75
C GLU A 223 -5.32 10.72 13.33
N GLY A 224 -5.08 10.90 12.03
CA GLY A 224 -3.85 11.45 11.49
C GLY A 224 -2.72 10.43 11.35
N LYS A 225 -2.99 9.13 11.47
CA LYS A 225 -1.97 8.10 11.24
C LYS A 225 -1.69 7.97 9.75
N GLU A 226 -0.40 7.91 9.43
CA GLU A 226 0.10 7.89 8.06
C GLU A 226 0.15 6.48 7.46
N TYR A 227 -0.20 6.38 6.18
CA TYR A 227 -0.19 5.18 5.35
C TYR A 227 0.40 5.50 3.98
N PHE A 228 0.93 4.48 3.32
CA PHE A 228 1.34 4.55 1.92
C PHE A 228 0.44 3.64 1.10
N ALA A 229 -0.21 4.21 0.08
CA ALA A 229 -1.23 3.54 -0.70
C ALA A 229 -1.07 3.81 -2.18
N TYR A 230 -1.39 2.83 -3.01
CA TYR A 230 -1.54 3.06 -4.43
C TYR A 230 -2.79 3.91 -4.70
N ALA A 231 -2.67 4.87 -5.60
CA ALA A 231 -3.77 5.60 -6.20
C ALA A 231 -3.58 5.62 -7.72
N TYR A 232 -4.68 5.69 -8.47
CA TYR A 232 -4.62 5.84 -9.92
C TYR A 232 -4.53 7.33 -10.26
N ILE A 233 -3.40 7.76 -10.83
CA ILE A 233 -3.15 9.15 -11.19
C ILE A 233 -2.68 9.21 -12.65
N SER A 234 -3.25 10.13 -13.43
CA SER A 234 -2.84 10.37 -14.82
C SER A 234 -1.67 11.32 -14.88
N SER A 235 -0.73 11.08 -15.79
CA SER A 235 0.34 12.02 -16.13
C SER A 235 -0.17 13.24 -16.91
N HIS A 236 -1.38 13.17 -17.50
CA HIS A 236 -2.00 14.32 -18.17
C HIS A 236 -2.59 15.28 -17.14
N LYS A 237 -1.99 16.46 -16.99
CA LYS A 237 -2.36 17.46 -15.96
C LYS A 237 -3.07 18.70 -16.51
N GLU A 238 -3.24 18.77 -17.82
CA GLU A 238 -3.81 19.92 -18.53
C GLU A 238 -5.26 19.64 -18.94
N ASP A 239 -5.87 20.58 -19.68
CA ASP A 239 -7.20 20.43 -20.28
C ASP A 239 -8.32 20.06 -19.29
N GLU A 240 -8.36 20.75 -18.15
CA GLU A 240 -9.52 20.63 -17.25
C GLU A 240 -10.81 21.00 -17.99
N ARG A 241 -11.84 20.20 -17.77
CA ARG A 241 -13.19 20.30 -18.34
C ARG A 241 -14.20 20.03 -17.24
N ASP A 242 -15.45 20.37 -17.48
CA ASP A 242 -16.51 20.01 -16.54
C ASP A 242 -16.90 18.52 -16.69
N PRO A 243 -17.01 17.78 -15.57
CA PRO A 243 -17.60 16.45 -15.57
C PRO A 243 -19.11 16.53 -15.80
N SER A 244 -19.74 15.38 -16.07
CA SER A 244 -21.20 15.30 -16.04
C SER A 244 -21.73 15.38 -14.60
N ASN A 245 -22.95 15.89 -14.43
CA ASN A 245 -23.63 15.90 -13.13
C ASN A 245 -23.81 14.48 -12.56
N GLU A 246 -24.04 13.49 -13.42
CA GLU A 246 -24.14 12.08 -13.03
C GLU A 246 -22.84 11.59 -12.38
N TYR A 247 -21.69 11.92 -12.97
CA TYR A 247 -20.39 11.52 -12.44
C TYR A 247 -20.08 12.17 -11.09
N VAL A 248 -20.40 13.46 -10.96
CA VAL A 248 -20.24 14.19 -9.69
C VAL A 248 -21.08 13.52 -8.61
N GLU A 249 -22.33 13.16 -8.89
CA GLU A 249 -23.17 12.51 -7.87
C GLU A 249 -22.65 11.11 -7.51
N ILE A 250 -22.13 10.33 -8.46
CA ILE A 250 -21.47 9.04 -8.17
C ILE A 250 -20.34 9.21 -7.14
N ILE A 251 -19.49 10.22 -7.32
CA ILE A 251 -18.39 10.53 -6.38
C ILE A 251 -18.96 10.97 -5.02
N ARG A 252 -19.96 11.86 -5.01
CA ARG A 252 -20.58 12.35 -3.78
C ARG A 252 -21.23 11.24 -2.98
N GLU A 253 -22.00 10.36 -3.62
CA GLU A 253 -22.62 9.20 -2.99
C GLU A 253 -21.58 8.26 -2.38
N GLY A 254 -20.49 8.01 -3.10
CA GLY A 254 -19.38 7.19 -2.60
C GLY A 254 -18.72 7.80 -1.36
N LEU A 255 -18.38 9.09 -1.40
CA LEU A 255 -17.78 9.80 -0.26
C LEU A 255 -18.72 9.88 0.95
N LYS A 256 -20.03 10.04 0.76
CA LYS A 256 -21.01 10.13 1.86
C LYS A 256 -21.04 8.89 2.76
N ARG A 257 -20.68 7.69 2.28
CA ARG A 257 -20.74 6.41 3.04
C ARG A 257 -20.03 6.46 4.41
N GLY A 258 -18.86 7.10 4.49
CA GLY A 258 -18.04 7.18 5.70
C GLY A 258 -17.62 8.59 6.08
N TRP A 259 -17.81 9.57 5.20
CA TRP A 259 -17.58 10.98 5.47
C TRP A 259 -18.85 11.78 5.78
N GLY A 260 -20.03 11.31 5.38
CA GLY A 260 -21.23 12.15 5.41
C GLY A 260 -20.97 13.47 4.68
N ASN A 261 -21.13 14.61 5.38
CA ASN A 261 -20.83 15.95 4.87
C ASN A 261 -19.52 16.54 5.46
N SER A 262 -18.72 15.75 6.18
CA SER A 262 -17.58 16.24 6.96
C SER A 262 -16.28 16.45 6.17
N CYS A 263 -16.23 15.98 4.92
CA CYS A 263 -15.04 16.09 4.08
C CYS A 263 -15.47 16.38 2.64
N ILE A 264 -14.92 17.44 2.08
CA ILE A 264 -15.09 17.83 0.69
C ILE A 264 -13.69 17.87 0.07
N SER A 265 -13.49 17.12 -1.01
CA SER A 265 -12.23 17.12 -1.75
C SER A 265 -12.03 18.45 -2.45
N THR A 266 -10.84 19.03 -2.36
CA THR A 266 -10.49 20.25 -3.10
C THR A 266 -10.61 20.00 -4.61
N GLY A 267 -11.32 20.87 -5.32
CA GLY A 267 -11.66 20.74 -6.74
C GLY A 267 -13.02 20.08 -7.02
N LEU A 268 -13.60 19.37 -6.05
CA LEU A 268 -14.97 18.86 -6.12
C LEU A 268 -15.98 19.89 -5.56
N ASP A 269 -15.53 20.76 -4.65
CA ASP A 269 -16.31 21.79 -3.97
C ASP A 269 -17.05 22.75 -4.91
N LYS A 270 -16.51 23.01 -6.11
CA LYS A 270 -17.18 23.82 -7.15
C LYS A 270 -18.44 23.20 -7.76
N TYR A 271 -18.71 21.91 -7.49
CA TYR A 271 -19.84 21.17 -8.02
C TYR A 271 -20.85 20.73 -6.94
N ILE A 272 -20.74 21.26 -5.72
CA ILE A 272 -21.52 20.83 -4.53
C ILE A 272 -22.63 21.80 -4.19
#